data_AF-A0A8H6NQY0-F1
#
_entry.id   AF-A0A8H6NQY0-F1
#
_cell.length_a   1.000
_cell.length_b   1.000
_cell.length_c   1.000
_cell.angle_alpha   90.00
_cell.angle_beta   90.00
_cell.angle_gamma   90.00
#
_symmetry.space_group_name_H-M   'P 1'
#
loop_
_entity.id
_entity.type
_entity.pdbx_description
1 polymer ?
#
loop_
_entity_poly.entity_id
_entity_poly.type
_entity_poly.pdbx_seq_one_letter_code
_entity_poly.pdbx_strand_id
1 'polypeptide(L)'
;MGKTVTFAKERDQMAKYSVLEGGDAGDDDLESVGSMELDGHGSSPTFPDEWNRDRVLWDQQLRRIRKVAFIEGVIIAMLTGYVVFLQFQLLWPKNTDVPLGVDPSGFVPPEIGQPVKWAKYDAKTDPHFFKPDVFDNLEKVQAAAREFKRMHNGLAASNVRINGKYTTYMDFNDEQQPLPAYVTRKGSELYSIRAFHQMHCVSVIFEDVGYRVVNKTSKWEPGHVIHCLNTVRSAITCLADATPISYVHGMGVGHTTDDQQSHCRDFFALREWAHDPARAVHWVNVAPEDEKDRYEEIVD
;
A
#
# COMPACT_ATOMS: atom_id res chain seq x y z
N MET A 1 -18.05 -0.09 -34.75
CA MET A 1 -19.11 -0.11 -33.71
C MET A 1 -18.52 0.47 -32.43
N GLY A 2 -18.59 1.79 -32.28
CA GLY A 2 -18.14 2.50 -31.08
C GLY A 2 -19.33 2.79 -30.19
N LYS A 3 -19.27 2.42 -28.91
CA LYS A 3 -20.28 2.79 -27.91
C LYS A 3 -19.74 4.01 -27.15
N THR A 4 -20.35 5.16 -27.43
CA THR A 4 -20.13 6.42 -26.72
C THR A 4 -20.97 6.40 -25.44
N VAL A 5 -20.35 6.63 -24.29
CA VAL A 5 -21.03 6.74 -22.99
C VAL A 5 -21.16 8.23 -22.65
N THR A 6 -22.40 8.68 -22.46
CA THR A 6 -22.77 10.06 -22.11
C THR A 6 -22.83 10.20 -20.60
N PHE A 7 -22.10 11.18 -20.05
CA PHE A 7 -22.14 11.51 -18.63
C PHE A 7 -23.35 12.40 -18.31
N ALA A 8 -24.02 12.10 -17.18
CA ALA A 8 -25.15 12.85 -16.67
C ALA A 8 -24.72 14.22 -16.14
N LYS A 9 -25.50 15.25 -16.48
CA LYS A 9 -25.30 16.66 -16.16
C LYS A 9 -25.76 16.95 -14.72
N GLU A 10 -24.91 17.64 -13.96
CA GLU A 10 -25.16 18.14 -12.60
C GLU A 10 -26.50 18.89 -12.47
N ARG A 11 -27.21 18.64 -11.36
CA ARG A 11 -28.27 19.50 -10.85
C ARG A 11 -27.66 20.38 -9.76
N ASP A 12 -27.48 21.66 -10.07
CA ASP A 12 -27.30 22.70 -9.06
C ASP A 12 -28.34 23.79 -9.30
N GLN A 13 -29.27 23.94 -8.37
CA GLN A 13 -30.13 25.11 -8.25
C GLN A 13 -30.40 25.36 -6.77
N MET A 14 -29.58 26.24 -6.21
CA MET A 14 -29.83 26.91 -4.94
C MET A 14 -31.07 27.80 -5.07
N ALA A 15 -32.08 27.54 -4.24
CA ALA A 15 -33.22 28.44 -4.04
C ALA A 15 -32.83 29.54 -3.04
N LYS A 16 -32.78 30.75 -3.55
CA LYS A 16 -32.54 32.01 -2.85
C LYS A 16 -33.90 32.56 -2.40
N TYR A 17 -34.12 32.78 -1.10
CA TYR A 17 -35.22 33.60 -0.59
C TYR A 17 -34.67 34.68 0.33
N SER A 18 -34.68 35.91 -0.19
CA SER A 18 -34.78 37.19 0.52
C SER A 18 -36.26 37.40 0.88
N VAL A 19 -36.72 38.06 1.94
CA VAL A 19 -36.42 39.39 2.51
C VAL A 19 -37.02 39.42 3.92
N LEU A 20 -36.36 40.10 4.87
CA LEU A 20 -36.90 40.53 6.17
C LEU A 20 -37.22 42.04 6.16
N GLU A 21 -38.01 42.46 7.16
CA GLU A 21 -38.57 43.79 7.51
C GLU A 21 -39.99 44.05 6.98
N GLY A 22 -40.97 44.49 7.76
CA GLY A 22 -41.11 44.87 9.18
C GLY A 22 -42.63 44.84 9.49
N GLY A 23 -43.08 44.56 10.70
CA GLY A 23 -43.22 45.53 11.78
C GLY A 23 -44.71 45.75 12.10
N ASP A 24 -45.01 45.72 13.39
CA ASP A 24 -46.14 46.35 14.10
C ASP A 24 -47.34 45.49 14.61
N ALA A 25 -47.77 45.96 15.78
CA ALA A 25 -48.71 45.57 16.83
C ALA A 25 -50.00 44.78 16.52
N GLY A 26 -50.49 44.11 17.56
CA GLY A 26 -51.91 43.73 17.70
C GLY A 26 -52.15 42.65 18.75
N ASP A 27 -52.60 43.08 19.92
CA ASP A 27 -53.15 42.27 21.02
C ASP A 27 -54.43 41.49 20.63
N ASP A 28 -54.83 40.59 21.55
CA ASP A 28 -56.19 40.02 21.75
C ASP A 28 -56.58 38.90 20.74
N ASP A 29 -57.14 37.73 21.12
CA ASP A 29 -58.13 37.43 22.14
C ASP A 29 -58.04 35.96 22.63
N LEU A 30 -58.34 35.79 23.91
CA LEU A 30 -58.56 34.54 24.63
C LEU A 30 -59.92 33.93 24.25
N GLU A 31 -59.94 32.67 23.82
CA GLU A 31 -61.18 31.90 23.71
C GLU A 31 -61.66 31.39 25.09
N SER A 32 -62.89 31.78 25.39
CA SER A 32 -63.77 31.38 26.48
C SER A 32 -64.23 29.93 26.34
N VAL A 33 -64.08 29.11 27.39
CA VAL A 33 -64.97 27.97 27.64
C VAL A 33 -65.22 27.79 29.15
N GLY A 34 -66.47 28.03 29.55
CA GLY A 34 -67.18 27.10 30.43
C GLY A 34 -67.14 27.37 31.93
N SER A 35 -67.91 28.36 32.38
CA SER A 35 -68.42 28.45 33.75
C SER A 35 -69.47 27.37 34.01
N MET A 36 -69.24 26.55 35.04
CA MET A 36 -70.28 25.71 35.66
C MET A 36 -70.15 25.89 37.18
N GLU A 37 -71.03 26.74 37.72
CA GLU A 37 -71.18 26.98 39.16
C GLU A 37 -71.77 25.73 39.83
N LEU A 38 -71.08 25.25 40.87
CA LEU A 38 -71.64 24.35 41.88
C LEU A 38 -71.33 24.96 43.24
N ASP A 39 -72.32 25.66 43.78
CA ASP A 39 -72.40 26.03 45.18
C ASP A 39 -72.45 24.77 46.05
N GLY A 40 -71.47 24.64 46.94
CA GLY A 40 -71.36 23.51 47.85
C GLY A 40 -70.47 23.85 49.02
N HIS A 41 -71.03 24.57 50.00
CA HIS A 41 -70.45 24.67 51.34
C HIS A 41 -70.38 23.26 51.95
N GLY A 42 -69.20 22.65 51.92
CA GLY A 42 -68.91 21.36 52.53
C GLY A 42 -67.47 21.33 52.99
N SER A 43 -67.28 21.31 54.31
CA SER A 43 -66.00 21.07 54.98
C SER A 43 -65.30 19.84 54.39
N SER A 44 -64.22 20.06 53.65
CA SER A 44 -63.34 18.98 53.19
C SER A 44 -62.62 18.38 54.41
N PRO A 45 -62.63 17.06 54.62
CA PRO A 45 -61.78 16.43 55.63
C PRO A 45 -60.34 16.62 55.18
N THR A 46 -59.54 17.35 55.96
CA THR A 46 -58.09 17.42 55.77
C THR A 46 -57.51 16.03 55.98
N PHE A 47 -57.23 15.33 54.87
CA PHE A 47 -56.41 14.13 54.88
C PHE A 47 -54.97 14.50 55.33
N PRO A 48 -54.25 13.61 56.06
CA PRO A 48 -52.94 13.94 56.59
C PRO A 48 -51.94 14.26 55.46
N ASP A 49 -51.34 15.44 55.53
CA ASP A 49 -50.36 15.99 54.58
C ASP A 49 -49.10 15.10 54.41
N GLU A 50 -48.88 14.16 55.35
CA GLU A 50 -47.81 13.15 55.30
C GLU A 50 -47.97 12.16 54.14
N TRP A 51 -49.20 11.70 53.83
CA TRP A 51 -49.44 10.73 52.75
C TRP A 51 -49.08 11.30 51.36
N ASN A 52 -49.27 12.60 51.17
CA ASN A 52 -48.88 13.30 49.95
C ASN A 52 -47.37 13.52 49.86
N ARG A 53 -46.70 13.79 50.99
CA ARG A 53 -45.23 13.93 51.03
C ARG A 53 -44.53 12.60 50.76
N ASP A 54 -45.01 11.51 51.33
CA ASP A 54 -44.47 10.17 51.09
C ASP A 54 -44.64 9.77 49.63
N ARG A 55 -45.79 10.06 49.02
CA ARG A 55 -46.01 9.81 47.58
C ARG A 55 -45.06 10.62 46.70
N VAL A 56 -44.83 11.90 47.01
CA VAL A 56 -43.90 12.75 46.25
C VAL A 56 -42.46 12.27 46.39
N LEU A 57 -42.04 11.84 47.58
CA LEU A 57 -40.72 11.24 47.82
C LEU A 57 -40.56 9.93 47.04
N TRP A 58 -41.58 9.06 47.07
CA TRP A 58 -41.63 7.83 46.29
C TRP A 58 -41.54 8.11 44.79
N ASP A 59 -42.28 9.08 44.26
CA ASP A 59 -42.23 9.45 42.84
C ASP A 59 -40.89 10.06 42.42
N GLN A 60 -40.21 10.77 43.33
CA GLN A 60 -38.85 11.27 43.08
C GLN A 60 -37.82 10.13 43.07
N GLN A 61 -37.92 9.18 44.01
CA GLN A 61 -37.07 7.98 44.03
C GLN A 61 -37.30 7.12 42.78
N LEU A 62 -38.55 6.90 42.38
CA LEU A 62 -38.91 6.13 41.19
C LEU A 62 -38.35 6.77 39.92
N ARG A 63 -38.41 8.11 39.81
CA ARG A 63 -37.82 8.86 38.68
C ARG A 63 -36.30 8.75 38.66
N ARG A 64 -35.63 8.77 39.81
CA ARG A 64 -34.18 8.56 39.89
C ARG A 64 -33.81 7.13 39.46
N ILE A 65 -34.50 6.12 39.97
CA ILE A 65 -34.27 4.71 39.61
C ILE A 65 -34.50 4.50 38.11
N ARG A 66 -35.58 5.04 37.55
CA ARG A 66 -35.85 4.97 36.09
C ARG A 66 -34.74 5.64 35.26
N LYS A 67 -34.21 6.79 35.70
CA LYS A 67 -33.10 7.45 35.01
C LYS A 67 -31.82 6.61 35.07
N VAL A 68 -31.49 6.03 36.23
CA VAL A 68 -30.31 5.16 36.38
C VAL A 68 -30.46 3.91 35.52
N ALA A 69 -31.60 3.22 35.56
CA ALA A 69 -31.88 2.05 34.75
C ALA A 69 -31.83 2.36 33.23
N PHE A 70 -32.30 3.54 32.83
CA PHE A 70 -32.19 4.00 31.43
C PHE A 70 -30.73 4.22 31.01
N ILE A 71 -29.91 4.86 31.86
CA ILE A 71 -28.49 5.06 31.60
C ILE A 71 -27.75 3.71 31.52
N GLU A 72 -28.01 2.80 32.44
CA GLU A 72 -27.44 1.45 32.42
C GLU A 72 -27.85 0.67 31.18
N GLY A 73 -29.12 0.73 30.78
CA GLY A 73 -29.61 0.10 29.55
C GLY A 73 -28.92 0.66 28.30
N VAL A 74 -28.69 1.97 28.25
CA VAL A 74 -27.96 2.62 27.15
C VAL A 74 -26.49 2.19 27.11
N ILE A 75 -25.82 2.06 28.26
CA ILE A 75 -24.43 1.57 28.34
C ILE A 75 -24.34 0.12 27.88
N ILE A 76 -25.25 -0.75 28.34
CA ILE A 76 -25.29 -2.17 27.94
C ILE A 76 -25.53 -2.29 26.43
N ALA A 77 -26.43 -1.48 25.87
CA ALA A 77 -26.68 -1.46 24.43
C ALA A 77 -25.44 -1.02 23.64
N MET A 78 -24.72 0.01 24.10
CA MET A 78 -23.46 0.44 23.47
C MET A 78 -22.37 -0.62 23.54
N LEU A 79 -22.19 -1.26 24.70
CA LEU A 79 -21.20 -2.34 24.87
C LEU A 79 -21.54 -3.55 24.00
N THR A 80 -22.82 -3.93 23.93
CA THR A 80 -23.29 -5.02 23.06
C THR A 80 -23.05 -4.68 21.60
N GLY A 81 -23.38 -3.46 21.18
CA GLY A 81 -23.09 -2.98 19.83
C GLY A 81 -21.60 -2.97 19.50
N TYR A 82 -20.75 -2.59 20.46
CA TYR A 82 -19.30 -2.63 20.31
C TYR A 82 -18.75 -4.05 20.18
N VAL A 83 -19.24 -5.00 20.98
CA VAL A 83 -18.87 -6.42 20.86
C VAL A 83 -19.30 -6.99 19.51
N VAL A 84 -20.53 -6.70 19.05
CA VAL A 84 -21.00 -7.10 17.72
C VAL A 84 -20.14 -6.48 16.62
N PHE A 85 -19.76 -5.21 16.74
CA PHE A 85 -18.85 -4.55 15.80
C PHE A 85 -17.46 -5.20 15.77
N LEU A 86 -16.90 -5.57 16.92
CA LEU A 86 -15.62 -6.28 17.00
C LEU A 86 -15.72 -7.70 16.39
N GLN A 87 -16.81 -8.42 16.65
CA GLN A 87 -17.06 -9.72 16.02
C GLN A 87 -17.22 -9.59 14.50
N PHE A 88 -17.90 -8.53 14.04
CA PHE A 88 -18.02 -8.21 12.63
C PHE A 88 -16.66 -7.86 12.00
N GLN A 89 -15.80 -7.12 12.71
CA GLN A 89 -14.41 -6.85 12.27
C GLN A 89 -13.52 -8.10 12.20
N LEU A 90 -13.80 -9.13 13.01
CA LEU A 90 -13.09 -10.42 12.98
C LEU A 90 -13.62 -11.36 11.89
N LEU A 91 -14.93 -11.35 11.65
CA LEU A 91 -15.61 -12.21 10.69
C LEU A 91 -15.60 -11.65 9.26
N TRP A 92 -15.53 -10.34 9.10
CA TRP A 92 -15.37 -9.72 7.79
C TRP A 92 -13.91 -9.80 7.38
N PRO A 93 -13.56 -10.50 6.29
CA PRO A 93 -12.19 -10.51 5.83
C PRO A 93 -11.79 -9.06 5.54
N LYS A 94 -10.78 -8.57 6.25
CA LYS A 94 -10.06 -7.39 5.76
C LYS A 94 -9.46 -7.85 4.44
N ASN A 95 -10.02 -7.37 3.33
CA ASN A 95 -9.28 -7.33 2.08
C ASN A 95 -8.06 -6.45 2.37
N THR A 96 -6.99 -7.06 2.85
CA THR A 96 -5.70 -6.40 2.87
C THR A 96 -5.26 -6.41 1.43
N ASP A 97 -5.65 -5.36 0.68
CA ASP A 97 -5.09 -5.11 -0.63
C ASP A 97 -3.58 -4.98 -0.43
N VAL A 98 -2.86 -6.05 -0.74
CA VAL A 98 -1.40 -6.10 -0.64
C VAL A 98 -0.88 -5.07 -1.65
N PRO A 99 -0.18 -4.01 -1.21
CA PRO A 99 0.29 -2.98 -2.13
C PRO A 99 1.16 -3.58 -3.23
N LEU A 100 1.03 -3.07 -4.45
CA LEU A 100 1.81 -3.55 -5.59
C LEU A 100 3.32 -3.49 -5.29
N GLY A 101 4.03 -4.56 -5.65
CA GLY A 101 5.45 -4.72 -5.36
C GLY A 101 5.78 -5.24 -3.95
N VAL A 102 4.80 -5.43 -3.07
CA VAL A 102 4.94 -6.33 -1.90
C VAL A 102 4.89 -7.77 -2.37
N ASP A 103 5.59 -8.66 -1.68
CA ASP A 103 5.42 -10.11 -1.83
C ASP A 103 4.06 -10.55 -1.26
N PRO A 104 3.09 -10.95 -2.11
CA PRO A 104 1.76 -11.36 -1.64
C PRO A 104 1.78 -12.68 -0.87
N SER A 105 2.87 -13.46 -0.97
CA SER A 105 3.02 -14.73 -0.29
C SER A 105 3.55 -14.59 1.15
N GLY A 106 4.09 -13.42 1.51
CA GLY A 106 4.64 -13.13 2.84
C GLY A 106 5.98 -13.79 3.14
N PHE A 107 6.68 -14.34 2.13
CA PHE A 107 8.06 -14.82 2.30
C PHE A 107 8.99 -13.66 2.65
N VAL A 108 8.92 -12.57 1.88
CA VAL A 108 9.49 -11.27 2.23
C VAL A 108 8.47 -10.49 3.08
N PRO A 109 8.83 -10.00 4.28
CA PRO A 109 7.90 -9.23 5.10
C PRO A 109 7.44 -7.95 4.36
N PRO A 110 6.14 -7.59 4.44
CA PRO A 110 5.55 -6.50 3.66
C PRO A 110 6.13 -5.11 3.95
N GLU A 111 6.63 -4.91 5.17
CA GLU A 111 7.28 -3.69 5.65
C GLU A 111 8.65 -3.42 5.00
N ILE A 112 9.29 -4.45 4.43
CA ILE A 112 10.61 -4.30 3.83
C ILE A 112 10.53 -3.43 2.58
N GLY A 113 11.13 -2.25 2.62
CA GLY A 113 11.03 -1.27 1.55
C GLY A 113 9.88 -0.27 1.70
N GLN A 114 9.21 -0.25 2.86
CA GLN A 114 8.21 0.74 3.25
C GLN A 114 8.78 1.73 4.31
N PRO A 115 8.20 2.93 4.47
CA PRO A 115 7.21 3.53 3.58
C PRO A 115 7.80 3.86 2.20
N VAL A 116 6.94 3.97 1.19
CA VAL A 116 7.34 4.52 -0.10
C VAL A 116 7.89 5.94 0.07
N LYS A 117 8.90 6.30 -0.72
CA LYS A 117 9.61 7.57 -0.64
C LYS A 117 9.86 8.14 -2.03
N TRP A 118 9.98 9.47 -2.10
CA TRP A 118 10.49 10.13 -3.29
C TRP A 118 11.97 9.81 -3.48
N ALA A 119 12.32 9.30 -4.64
CA ALA A 119 13.67 8.92 -5.03
C ALA A 119 14.11 9.71 -6.27
N LYS A 120 15.41 10.02 -6.30
CA LYS A 120 16.09 10.66 -7.42
C LYS A 120 17.06 9.65 -8.04
N TYR A 121 17.10 9.61 -9.36
CA TYR A 121 17.99 8.74 -10.13
C TYR A 121 18.80 9.62 -11.09
N ASP A 122 19.62 10.51 -10.51
CA ASP A 122 20.45 11.45 -11.26
C ASP A 122 21.93 11.26 -10.91
N ALA A 123 22.81 11.75 -11.78
CA ALA A 123 24.26 11.57 -11.66
C ALA A 123 24.87 12.13 -10.35
N LYS A 124 24.18 13.03 -9.63
CA LYS A 124 24.67 13.64 -8.39
C LYS A 124 24.21 12.86 -7.15
N THR A 125 23.02 12.28 -7.21
CA THR A 125 22.36 11.67 -6.04
C THR A 125 22.40 10.15 -6.05
N ASP A 126 22.41 9.53 -7.22
CA ASP A 126 22.43 8.07 -7.36
C ASP A 126 23.86 7.58 -7.66
N PRO A 127 24.51 6.86 -6.72
CA PRO A 127 25.84 6.31 -6.96
C PRO A 127 25.87 5.27 -8.09
N HIS A 128 24.73 4.67 -8.42
CA HIS A 128 24.59 3.65 -9.46
C HIS A 128 24.07 4.21 -10.78
N PHE A 129 24.08 5.53 -10.95
CA PHE A 129 23.71 6.18 -12.20
C PHE A 129 24.67 5.81 -13.33
N PHE A 130 24.12 5.44 -14.50
CA PHE A 130 24.94 5.18 -15.69
C PHE A 130 25.60 6.47 -16.19
N LYS A 131 26.93 6.52 -16.12
CA LYS A 131 27.67 7.69 -16.60
C LYS A 131 27.54 7.81 -18.13
N PRO A 132 27.45 9.04 -18.68
CA PRO A 132 27.28 9.24 -20.12
C PRO A 132 28.40 8.65 -20.98
N ASP A 133 29.59 8.49 -20.40
CA ASP A 133 30.81 8.02 -21.06
C ASP A 133 31.00 6.50 -20.95
N VAL A 134 30.00 5.77 -20.45
CA VAL A 134 30.11 4.35 -20.11
C VAL A 134 30.41 3.45 -21.31
N PHE A 135 30.03 3.88 -22.52
CA PHE A 135 30.24 3.12 -23.76
C PHE A 135 31.49 3.55 -24.56
N ASP A 136 32.33 4.44 -24.04
CA ASP A 136 33.51 4.91 -24.78
C ASP A 136 34.52 3.80 -25.08
N ASN A 137 34.66 2.84 -24.17
CA ASN A 137 35.59 1.72 -24.30
C ASN A 137 35.15 0.51 -23.47
N LEU A 138 35.75 -0.64 -23.77
CA LEU A 138 35.41 -1.91 -23.13
C LEU A 138 35.64 -1.90 -21.60
N GLU A 139 36.71 -1.24 -21.13
CA GLU A 139 37.04 -1.18 -19.71
C GLU A 139 35.93 -0.47 -18.91
N LYS A 140 35.40 0.66 -19.43
CA LYS A 140 34.28 1.38 -18.81
C LYS A 140 33.00 0.55 -18.81
N VAL A 141 32.70 -0.14 -19.91
CA VAL A 141 31.55 -1.06 -20.00
C VAL A 141 31.67 -2.15 -18.95
N GLN A 142 32.82 -2.81 -18.85
CA GLN A 142 33.07 -3.88 -17.88
C GLN A 142 33.03 -3.36 -16.44
N ALA A 143 33.59 -2.18 -16.17
CA ALA A 143 33.57 -1.55 -14.85
C ALA A 143 32.14 -1.25 -14.39
N ALA A 144 31.33 -0.63 -15.25
CA ALA A 144 29.92 -0.40 -14.97
C ALA A 144 29.16 -1.72 -14.79
N ALA A 145 29.33 -2.69 -15.71
CA ALA A 145 28.69 -3.99 -15.61
C ALA A 145 29.00 -4.70 -14.27
N ARG A 146 30.25 -4.63 -13.78
CA ARG A 146 30.63 -5.15 -12.46
C ARG A 146 29.88 -4.46 -11.34
N GLU A 147 29.70 -3.14 -11.41
CA GLU A 147 28.94 -2.39 -10.41
C GLU A 147 27.47 -2.80 -10.38
N PHE A 148 26.81 -2.87 -11.54
CA PHE A 148 25.40 -3.32 -11.63
C PHE A 148 25.24 -4.78 -11.21
N LYS A 149 26.22 -5.64 -11.52
CA LYS A 149 26.27 -7.02 -11.02
C LYS A 149 26.34 -7.09 -9.50
N ARG A 150 26.91 -6.11 -8.81
CA ARG A 150 26.88 -6.08 -7.33
C ARG A 150 25.51 -5.74 -6.75
N MET A 151 24.63 -5.10 -7.52
CA MET A 151 23.27 -4.81 -7.05
C MET A 151 22.34 -6.03 -7.01
N HIS A 152 22.70 -7.12 -7.71
CA HIS A 152 21.90 -8.34 -7.73
C HIS A 152 22.73 -9.63 -7.53
N ASN A 153 23.92 -9.79 -8.12
CA ASN A 153 24.73 -11.02 -8.06
C ASN A 153 25.92 -11.02 -7.08
N GLY A 154 26.42 -9.86 -6.64
CA GLY A 154 27.48 -9.80 -5.62
C GLY A 154 26.93 -10.01 -4.20
N LEU A 155 27.75 -10.53 -3.29
CA LEU A 155 27.61 -10.54 -1.82
C LEU A 155 26.22 -10.77 -1.14
N ALA A 156 25.13 -11.12 -1.84
CA ALA A 156 23.82 -11.66 -1.37
C ALA A 156 22.48 -10.94 -1.72
N ALA A 157 22.15 -10.69 -2.99
CA ALA A 157 20.79 -10.23 -3.32
C ALA A 157 19.94 -11.24 -4.10
N SER A 158 20.39 -11.71 -5.27
CA SER A 158 19.52 -12.45 -6.22
C SER A 158 18.81 -13.62 -5.60
N ASN A 159 19.49 -14.36 -4.72
CA ASN A 159 18.98 -15.55 -4.07
C ASN A 159 19.14 -15.45 -2.56
N VAL A 160 18.10 -15.85 -1.83
CA VAL A 160 18.10 -15.91 -0.38
C VAL A 160 17.82 -17.33 0.08
N ARG A 161 18.45 -17.75 1.17
CA ARG A 161 18.18 -19.04 1.82
C ARG A 161 16.74 -19.10 2.30
N ILE A 162 16.09 -20.23 2.04
CA ILE A 162 14.70 -20.48 2.45
C ILE A 162 14.60 -20.70 3.96
N ASN A 163 15.59 -21.35 4.57
CA ASN A 163 15.63 -21.68 6.00
C ASN A 163 14.32 -22.35 6.49
N GLY A 164 13.76 -23.24 5.69
CA GLY A 164 12.50 -23.94 5.98
C GLY A 164 11.22 -23.09 5.82
N LYS A 165 11.32 -21.80 5.47
CA LYS A 165 10.17 -20.94 5.19
C LYS A 165 9.76 -21.04 3.71
N TYR A 166 9.08 -22.12 3.35
CA TYR A 166 8.54 -22.29 2.00
C TYR A 166 7.38 -21.34 1.73
N THR A 167 7.16 -21.04 0.45
CA THR A 167 6.10 -20.13 0.03
C THR A 167 5.32 -20.67 -1.16
N THR A 168 4.35 -19.90 -1.64
CA THR A 168 3.46 -20.26 -2.75
C THR A 168 3.50 -19.22 -3.86
N TYR A 169 3.02 -19.59 -5.04
CA TYR A 169 2.75 -18.68 -6.15
C TYR A 169 1.38 -19.00 -6.76
N MET A 170 0.83 -18.05 -7.52
CA MET A 170 -0.37 -18.27 -8.32
C MET A 170 0.04 -18.76 -9.71
N ASP A 171 -0.46 -19.91 -10.14
CA ASP A 171 -0.20 -20.43 -11.48
C ASP A 171 -1.13 -19.82 -12.54
N PHE A 172 -1.01 -20.26 -13.80
CA PHE A 172 -1.82 -19.74 -14.91
C PHE A 172 -3.27 -20.25 -14.93
N ASN A 173 -3.63 -21.18 -14.05
CA ASN A 173 -5.00 -21.66 -13.86
C ASN A 173 -5.68 -20.98 -12.67
N ASP A 174 -5.08 -19.91 -12.12
CA ASP A 174 -5.53 -19.22 -10.92
C ASP A 174 -5.55 -20.14 -9.68
N GLU A 175 -4.65 -21.12 -9.64
CA GLU A 175 -4.48 -22.01 -8.49
C GLU A 175 -3.21 -21.66 -7.69
N GLN A 176 -3.34 -21.63 -6.36
CA GLN A 176 -2.19 -21.44 -5.49
C GLN A 176 -1.38 -22.73 -5.41
N GLN A 177 -0.13 -22.67 -5.84
CA GLN A 177 0.79 -23.80 -5.87
C GLN A 177 2.00 -23.55 -4.96
N PRO A 178 2.61 -24.59 -4.37
CA PRO A 178 3.87 -24.45 -3.65
C PRO A 178 4.98 -23.97 -4.60
N LEU A 179 5.73 -22.94 -4.20
CA LEU A 179 6.86 -22.45 -4.97
C LEU A 179 8.04 -23.42 -4.78
N PRO A 180 8.52 -24.08 -5.84
CA PRO A 180 9.62 -25.03 -5.72
C PRO A 180 10.93 -24.31 -5.36
N ALA A 181 11.67 -24.88 -4.41
CA ALA A 181 12.98 -24.38 -4.01
C ALA A 181 14.01 -24.59 -5.13
N TYR A 182 14.85 -23.59 -5.39
CA TYR A 182 16.08 -23.78 -6.15
C TYR A 182 17.13 -24.40 -5.24
N VAL A 183 17.52 -25.65 -5.51
CA VAL A 183 18.51 -26.38 -4.70
C VAL A 183 19.87 -26.32 -5.38
N THR A 184 20.87 -25.78 -4.69
CA THR A 184 22.24 -25.72 -5.21
C THR A 184 22.93 -27.08 -5.16
N ARG A 185 24.06 -27.24 -5.86
CA ARG A 185 24.90 -28.44 -5.76
C ARG A 185 25.41 -28.71 -4.34
N LYS A 186 25.46 -27.69 -3.48
CA LYS A 186 25.87 -27.78 -2.08
C LYS A 186 24.69 -28.10 -1.14
N GLY A 187 23.48 -28.24 -1.68
CA GLY A 187 22.27 -28.55 -0.92
C GLY A 187 21.57 -27.33 -0.31
N SER A 188 22.05 -26.12 -0.57
CA SER A 188 21.37 -24.90 -0.13
C SER A 188 20.05 -24.73 -0.88
N GLU A 189 18.94 -24.55 -0.16
CA GLU A 189 17.63 -24.27 -0.74
C GLU A 189 17.38 -22.77 -0.77
N LEU A 190 17.14 -22.23 -1.97
CA LEU A 190 17.06 -20.80 -2.20
C LEU A 190 15.79 -20.40 -2.95
N TYR A 191 15.37 -19.15 -2.74
CA TYR A 191 14.44 -18.46 -3.63
C TYR A 191 15.11 -17.23 -4.22
N SER A 192 14.78 -16.95 -5.48
CA SER A 192 15.15 -15.69 -6.11
C SER A 192 14.13 -14.60 -5.81
N ILE A 193 14.59 -13.39 -5.46
CA ILE A 193 13.68 -12.25 -5.27
C ILE A 193 13.50 -11.51 -6.60
N ARG A 194 12.24 -11.26 -6.95
CA ARG A 194 11.84 -10.71 -8.25
C ARG A 194 12.54 -9.39 -8.61
N ALA A 195 12.67 -8.45 -7.66
CA ALA A 195 13.32 -7.17 -7.90
C ALA A 195 14.81 -7.30 -8.29
N PHE A 196 15.53 -8.23 -7.66
CA PHE A 196 16.93 -8.48 -8.02
C PHE A 196 17.07 -9.20 -9.36
N HIS A 197 16.14 -10.09 -9.70
CA HIS A 197 16.09 -10.68 -11.04
C HIS A 197 15.79 -9.64 -12.14
N GLN A 198 14.96 -8.65 -11.86
CA GLN A 198 14.74 -7.51 -12.77
C GLN A 198 16.04 -6.70 -12.95
N MET A 199 16.78 -6.42 -11.87
CA MET A 199 18.08 -5.74 -11.95
C MET A 199 19.15 -6.59 -12.66
N HIS A 200 19.11 -7.92 -12.52
CA HIS A 200 19.92 -8.83 -13.33
C HIS A 200 19.67 -8.61 -14.82
N CYS A 201 18.40 -8.61 -15.22
CA CYS A 201 18.02 -8.41 -16.61
C CYS A 201 18.51 -7.06 -17.16
N VAL A 202 18.40 -5.97 -16.37
CA VAL A 202 18.94 -4.66 -16.77
C VAL A 202 20.45 -4.74 -17.01
N SER A 203 21.20 -5.40 -16.12
CA SER A 203 22.66 -5.55 -16.28
C SER A 203 23.05 -6.37 -17.51
N VAL A 204 22.29 -7.43 -17.84
CA VAL A 204 22.52 -8.28 -19.02
C VAL A 204 22.28 -7.49 -20.30
N ILE A 205 21.18 -6.74 -20.36
CA ILE A 205 20.85 -5.90 -21.52
C ILE A 205 21.92 -4.81 -21.69
N PHE A 206 22.30 -4.15 -20.60
CA PHE A 206 23.35 -3.14 -20.61
C PHE A 206 24.68 -3.70 -21.13
N GLU A 207 25.12 -4.86 -20.61
CA GLU A 207 26.39 -5.48 -21.01
C GLU A 207 26.33 -5.96 -22.47
N ASP A 208 25.23 -6.54 -22.93
CA ASP A 208 25.05 -6.91 -24.34
C ASP A 208 25.17 -5.70 -25.28
N VAL A 209 24.46 -4.61 -24.98
CA VAL A 209 24.55 -3.36 -25.75
C VAL A 209 25.96 -2.79 -25.70
N GLY A 210 26.55 -2.71 -24.51
CA GLY A 210 27.87 -2.13 -24.33
C GLY A 210 28.95 -2.85 -25.10
N TYR A 211 28.97 -4.19 -25.05
CA TYR A 211 29.90 -5.00 -25.84
C TYR A 211 29.72 -4.75 -27.35
N ARG A 212 28.49 -4.70 -27.85
CA ARG A 212 28.22 -4.45 -29.27
C ARG A 212 28.64 -3.05 -29.72
N VAL A 213 28.39 -2.01 -28.90
CA VAL A 213 28.77 -0.63 -29.21
C VAL A 213 30.28 -0.48 -29.37
N VAL A 214 31.07 -1.18 -28.54
CA VAL A 214 32.53 -1.19 -28.63
C VAL A 214 33.08 -2.27 -29.60
N ASN A 215 32.23 -2.77 -30.49
CA ASN A 215 32.55 -3.76 -31.53
C ASN A 215 33.16 -5.07 -30.97
N LYS A 216 32.61 -5.55 -29.86
CA LYS A 216 32.93 -6.84 -29.23
C LYS A 216 31.75 -7.79 -29.27
N THR A 217 32.05 -9.09 -29.28
CA THR A 217 31.03 -10.13 -29.17
C THR A 217 30.44 -10.11 -27.77
N SER A 218 29.11 -10.14 -27.68
CA SER A 218 28.41 -10.25 -26.40
C SER A 218 28.77 -11.55 -25.67
N LYS A 219 28.85 -11.48 -24.35
CA LYS A 219 28.99 -12.65 -23.48
C LYS A 219 27.68 -13.42 -23.29
N TRP A 220 26.56 -12.81 -23.68
CA TRP A 220 25.23 -13.32 -23.45
C TRP A 220 24.69 -13.96 -24.71
N GLU A 221 24.21 -15.20 -24.58
CA GLU A 221 23.50 -15.87 -25.66
C GLU A 221 22.23 -15.08 -26.01
N PRO A 222 21.87 -14.97 -27.30
CA PRO A 222 20.69 -14.20 -27.72
C PRO A 222 19.40 -14.60 -27.00
N GLY A 223 19.22 -15.89 -26.72
CA GLY A 223 18.07 -16.40 -25.97
C GLY A 223 17.97 -15.84 -24.55
N HIS A 224 19.11 -15.62 -23.87
CA HIS A 224 19.13 -15.01 -22.54
C HIS A 224 18.77 -13.53 -22.61
N VAL A 225 19.32 -12.79 -23.59
CA VAL A 225 19.02 -11.36 -23.79
C VAL A 225 17.51 -11.15 -24.04
N ILE A 226 16.89 -11.98 -24.88
CA ILE A 226 15.44 -11.91 -25.14
C ILE A 226 14.61 -12.27 -23.90
N HIS A 227 15.05 -13.24 -23.09
CA HIS A 227 14.41 -13.53 -21.80
C HIS A 227 14.47 -12.32 -20.86
N CYS A 228 15.63 -11.65 -20.77
CA CYS A 228 15.79 -10.45 -19.95
C CYS A 228 14.90 -9.30 -20.42
N LEU A 229 14.84 -9.07 -21.73
CA LEU A 229 13.95 -8.05 -22.31
C LEU A 229 12.47 -8.32 -22.00
N ASN A 230 12.02 -9.57 -22.15
CA ASN A 230 10.66 -9.95 -21.78
C ASN A 230 10.38 -9.82 -20.29
N THR A 231 11.36 -10.15 -19.44
CA THR A 231 11.23 -10.02 -17.98
C THR A 231 11.07 -8.57 -17.55
N VAL A 232 11.89 -7.65 -18.07
CA VAL A 232 11.78 -6.21 -17.79
C VAL A 232 10.47 -5.64 -18.34
N ARG A 233 10.07 -6.02 -19.57
CA ARG A 233 8.78 -5.64 -20.15
C ARG A 233 7.60 -6.08 -19.28
N SER A 234 7.60 -7.33 -18.83
CA SER A 234 6.55 -7.88 -17.97
C SER A 234 6.54 -7.19 -16.60
N ALA A 235 7.70 -6.82 -16.05
CA ALA A 235 7.80 -6.04 -14.82
C ALA A 235 7.14 -4.67 -14.97
N ILE A 236 7.45 -3.92 -16.03
CA ILE A 236 6.85 -2.60 -16.30
C ILE A 236 5.34 -2.72 -16.47
N THR A 237 4.87 -3.73 -17.20
CA THR A 237 3.44 -3.96 -17.43
C THR A 237 2.71 -4.34 -16.14
N CYS A 238 3.35 -5.14 -15.29
CA CYS A 238 2.80 -5.57 -14.01
C CYS A 238 2.77 -4.44 -12.98
N LEU A 239 3.82 -3.62 -12.92
CA LEU A 239 3.92 -2.50 -11.98
C LEU A 239 3.06 -1.31 -12.42
N ALA A 240 2.83 -1.15 -13.73
CA ALA A 240 1.93 -0.17 -14.33
C ALA A 240 2.03 1.23 -13.69
N ASP A 241 3.25 1.77 -13.59
CA ASP A 241 3.47 3.10 -13.01
C ASP A 241 2.71 4.16 -13.81
N ALA A 242 1.71 4.77 -13.16
CA ALA A 242 0.80 5.73 -13.75
C ALA A 242 1.28 7.18 -13.59
N THR A 243 2.49 7.41 -13.07
CA THR A 243 3.04 8.75 -12.87
C THR A 243 3.23 9.46 -14.22
N PRO A 244 2.61 10.63 -14.45
CA PRO A 244 2.83 11.39 -15.67
C PRO A 244 4.27 11.89 -15.78
N ILE A 245 4.85 11.84 -16.97
CA ILE A 245 6.20 12.32 -17.26
C ILE A 245 6.19 13.38 -18.38
N SER A 246 7.10 14.34 -18.31
CA SER A 246 7.29 15.36 -19.35
C SER A 246 8.76 15.80 -19.48
N TYR A 247 9.04 16.75 -20.37
CA TYR A 247 10.29 17.50 -20.43
C TYR A 247 10.21 18.69 -19.47
N VAL A 248 10.83 18.59 -18.29
CA VAL A 248 10.76 19.64 -17.24
C VAL A 248 11.31 20.99 -17.74
N HIS A 249 12.35 20.96 -18.57
CA HIS A 249 13.01 22.16 -19.10
C HIS A 249 12.59 22.53 -20.53
N GLY A 250 11.49 21.96 -21.02
CA GLY A 250 10.97 22.20 -22.36
C GLY A 250 11.39 21.14 -23.39
N MET A 251 10.60 21.04 -24.47
CA MET A 251 10.82 20.04 -25.52
C MET A 251 12.21 20.20 -26.16
N GLY A 252 12.98 19.11 -26.20
CA GLY A 252 14.34 19.09 -26.76
C GLY A 252 15.45 19.50 -25.78
N VAL A 253 15.11 19.84 -24.53
CA VAL A 253 16.08 20.08 -23.46
C VAL A 253 16.06 18.89 -22.49
N GLY A 254 17.04 17.98 -22.66
CA GLY A 254 17.11 16.72 -21.92
C GLY A 254 16.17 15.65 -22.47
N HIS A 255 15.91 14.63 -21.66
CA HIS A 255 14.99 13.54 -21.98
C HIS A 255 13.70 13.65 -21.17
N THR A 256 12.62 13.06 -21.68
CA THR A 256 11.40 12.87 -20.90
C THR A 256 11.74 12.15 -19.61
N THR A 257 11.18 12.61 -18.49
CA THR A 257 11.46 12.15 -17.11
C THR A 257 12.66 12.77 -16.41
N ASP A 258 13.56 13.47 -17.12
CA ASP A 258 14.70 14.12 -16.45
C ASP A 258 14.20 15.11 -15.39
N ASP A 259 14.92 15.17 -14.27
CA ASP A 259 14.61 15.96 -13.08
C ASP A 259 13.23 15.71 -12.44
N GLN A 260 12.56 14.60 -12.78
CA GLN A 260 11.36 14.13 -12.06
C GLN A 260 11.73 13.02 -11.07
N GLN A 261 11.24 13.15 -9.84
CA GLN A 261 11.39 12.13 -8.82
C GLN A 261 10.38 11.01 -9.03
N SER A 262 10.78 9.79 -8.69
CA SER A 262 9.88 8.63 -8.66
C SER A 262 9.41 8.39 -7.23
N HIS A 263 8.17 7.91 -7.06
CA HIS A 263 7.64 7.53 -5.75
C HIS A 263 7.75 6.01 -5.56
N CYS A 264 8.77 5.56 -4.84
CA CYS A 264 9.24 4.17 -4.88
C CYS A 264 9.27 3.51 -3.50
N ARG A 265 9.12 2.18 -3.49
CA ARG A 265 9.61 1.35 -2.37
C ARG A 265 11.13 1.44 -2.27
N ASP A 266 11.66 1.28 -1.08
CA ASP A 266 13.10 1.26 -0.86
C ASP A 266 13.73 -0.06 -1.32
N PHE A 267 14.32 -0.05 -2.52
CA PHE A 267 15.07 -1.17 -3.08
C PHE A 267 16.25 -1.58 -2.19
N PHE A 268 16.92 -0.62 -1.56
CA PHE A 268 18.10 -0.91 -0.74
C PHE A 268 17.73 -1.51 0.61
N ALA A 269 16.57 -1.16 1.17
CA ALA A 269 16.04 -1.87 2.35
C ALA A 269 15.74 -3.35 2.03
N LEU A 270 15.20 -3.63 0.83
CA LEU A 270 15.02 -5.01 0.37
C LEU A 270 16.36 -5.74 0.17
N ARG A 271 17.36 -5.04 -0.38
CA ARG A 271 18.72 -5.55 -0.50
C ARG A 271 19.31 -5.87 0.87
N GLU A 272 19.27 -4.95 1.82
CA GLU A 272 19.77 -5.17 3.19
C GLU A 272 19.08 -6.37 3.86
N TRP A 273 17.77 -6.51 3.69
CA TRP A 273 17.05 -7.68 4.19
C TRP A 273 17.55 -8.99 3.57
N ALA A 274 17.83 -9.01 2.26
CA ALA A 274 18.33 -10.20 1.57
C ALA A 274 19.79 -10.53 1.94
N HIS A 275 20.59 -9.51 2.23
CA HIS A 275 22.01 -9.62 2.56
C HIS A 275 22.31 -9.97 4.03
N ASP A 276 21.29 -10.08 4.86
CA ASP A 276 21.43 -10.57 6.23
C ASP A 276 22.14 -11.94 6.24
N PRO A 277 23.17 -12.15 7.08
CA PRO A 277 23.94 -13.40 7.13
C PRO A 277 23.08 -14.66 7.27
N ALA A 278 21.90 -14.57 7.91
CA ALA A 278 20.99 -15.69 8.02
C ALA A 278 20.40 -16.13 6.67
N ARG A 279 20.28 -15.22 5.70
CA ARG A 279 19.65 -15.44 4.39
C ARG A 279 20.65 -15.39 3.24
N ALA A 280 21.79 -14.76 3.45
CA ALA A 280 22.79 -14.52 2.43
C ALA A 280 23.38 -15.82 1.85
N VAL A 281 23.68 -15.76 0.56
CA VAL A 281 24.46 -16.76 -0.15
C VAL A 281 25.61 -16.05 -0.85
N HIS A 282 26.83 -16.53 -0.62
CA HIS A 282 28.02 -15.95 -1.21
C HIS A 282 28.36 -16.67 -2.50
N TRP A 283 28.56 -15.89 -3.56
CA TRP A 283 28.91 -16.38 -4.88
C TRP A 283 30.22 -15.77 -5.32
N VAL A 284 31.06 -16.57 -5.97
CA VAL A 284 32.28 -16.11 -6.63
C VAL A 284 32.18 -16.39 -8.12
N ASN A 285 32.47 -15.37 -8.94
CA ASN A 285 32.68 -15.60 -10.36
C ASN A 285 34.07 -16.22 -10.55
N VAL A 286 34.11 -17.47 -10.99
CA VAL A 286 35.33 -18.23 -11.27
C VAL A 286 35.73 -18.17 -12.75
N ALA A 287 34.95 -17.46 -13.58
CA ALA A 287 35.28 -17.28 -14.99
C ALA A 287 36.28 -16.13 -15.20
N PRO A 288 37.17 -16.24 -16.21
CA PRO A 288 37.96 -15.12 -16.70
C PRO A 288 37.09 -13.92 -17.11
N GLU A 289 37.68 -12.72 -17.09
CA GLU A 289 36.96 -11.47 -17.35
C GLU A 289 36.45 -11.32 -18.78
N ASP A 290 37.01 -12.04 -19.74
CA ASP A 290 36.61 -12.07 -21.15
C ASP A 290 35.66 -13.22 -21.49
N GLU A 291 35.41 -14.13 -20.55
CA GLU A 291 34.53 -15.26 -20.72
C GLU A 291 33.14 -15.04 -20.12
N LYS A 292 32.25 -15.98 -20.38
CA LYS A 292 30.92 -16.03 -19.78
C LYS A 292 31.06 -16.28 -18.28
N ASP A 293 30.41 -15.43 -17.47
CA ASP A 293 30.44 -15.55 -16.02
C ASP A 293 30.02 -16.96 -15.57
N ARG A 294 30.78 -17.52 -14.63
CA ARG A 294 30.51 -18.82 -13.99
C ARG A 294 30.58 -18.63 -12.49
N TYR A 295 29.44 -18.75 -11.83
CA TYR A 295 29.34 -18.55 -10.38
C TYR A 295 29.40 -19.88 -9.63
N GLU A 296 30.18 -19.89 -8.55
CA GLU A 296 30.22 -20.98 -7.59
C GLU A 296 29.83 -20.47 -6.20
N GLU A 297 29.06 -21.28 -5.45
CA GLU A 297 28.67 -20.96 -4.08
C GLU A 297 29.87 -21.15 -3.15
N ILE A 298 30.20 -20.11 -2.39
CA ILE A 298 31.14 -20.18 -1.27
C ILE A 298 30.33 -20.66 -0.06
N VAL A 299 30.77 -21.76 0.54
CA VAL A 299 30.22 -22.28 1.79
C VAL A 299 31.23 -21.91 2.88
N ASP A 300 30.81 -21.11 3.84
CA ASP A 300 31.59 -20.78 5.05
C ASP A 300 31.74 -22.00 5.98
#